data_AF-U6M536-F1
#
_entry.id   AF-U6M536-F1
#
_cell.length_a   1.000
_cell.length_b   1.000
_cell.length_c   1.000
_cell.angle_alpha   90.00
_cell.angle_beta   90.00
_cell.angle_gamma   90.00
#
_symmetry.space_group_name_H-M   'P 1'
#
loop_
_entity.id
_entity.type
_entity.pdbx_description
1 polymer ?
#
loop_
_entity_poly.entity_id
_entity_poly.type
_entity_poly.pdbx_seq_one_letter_code
_entity_poly.pdbx_strand_id
1 'polypeptide(L)'
;ECIDEYIRYRTNMYAAEQAAKAAAAAGAPAPAAITAAPAADTPNGAAAAPALNGVPLDSAAGGVDVTETSPAAAAAAAAGAEPSAFHAAVEKVVLQELRAAAGSAAAAEAIGIALEARRIGEAKLLLQKAPNKIGLLNYLSSNLHALIPLKSFREEVLGLLIELYKEVLLKAEQQQQQQQQQQQQQQQQQQGLSVEIPRQMEALLSHPLLALPPAEDEEEEQQQQKQEEQQQQQQEQQQEPGQEEGSAAAASPSTPTAEAAAASAAAAAEAAAAAAAAAVAAAEAAERRAAESPDPATRRLAVLRSILSGRSTLELRLEVLNRKSQTDFQLLDLYKESIDGRQSLLHHGLLLAHALQQSGSGCDLFLRQNLDWIRRAVSWAKFSATASIGVVHRGNVGSSLKVLGPYLPASAAAAAAGGAAGGSSSSSSSSAAGAGGAAGGAAAEGGALYGLGLLHCGACSPKVRLLLLTQIKQTNKTEKEPLLHGAALGLGLVCLGHSDDTEAYEALRTLLFLDSAVAGEAAAWGLGLLLLGSGCCSAAAELLAYAKETQHEKIGRAAALALAFIYFQKEEE
;
A
#
# COMPACT_ATOMS: atom_id res chain seq x y z
N GLU A 1 16.33 39.07 8.45
CA GLU A 1 16.68 39.61 7.12
C GLU A 1 17.75 38.78 6.39
N CYS A 2 19.04 38.78 6.79
CA CYS A 2 20.06 38.01 6.06
C CYS A 2 19.82 36.48 6.06
N ILE A 3 19.32 35.92 7.17
CA ILE A 3 18.97 34.50 7.26
C ILE A 3 17.73 34.19 6.41
N ASP A 4 16.72 35.07 6.43
CA ASP A 4 15.50 34.89 5.64
C ASP A 4 15.80 34.92 4.13
N GLU A 5 16.66 35.85 3.70
CA GLU A 5 17.09 35.95 2.31
C GLU A 5 17.96 34.75 1.89
N TYR A 6 18.79 34.23 2.80
CA TYR A 6 19.52 32.99 2.59
C TYR A 6 18.60 31.77 2.45
N ILE A 7 17.60 31.63 3.33
CA ILE A 7 16.60 30.56 3.25
C ILE A 7 15.87 30.66 1.91
N ARG A 8 15.42 31.85 1.52
CA ARG A 8 14.74 32.08 0.24
C ARG A 8 15.61 31.68 -0.96
N TYR A 9 16.86 32.12 -0.97
CA TYR A 9 17.84 31.74 -1.99
C TYR A 9 18.01 30.22 -2.08
N ARG A 10 18.21 29.54 -0.94
CA ARG A 10 18.38 28.08 -0.90
C ARG A 10 17.11 27.31 -1.28
N THR A 11 15.92 27.81 -0.95
CA THR A 11 14.68 27.18 -1.40
C THR A 11 14.53 27.19 -2.92
N ASN A 12 14.95 28.27 -3.59
CA ASN A 12 14.96 28.37 -5.05
C ASN A 12 16.00 27.45 -5.68
N MET A 13 17.22 27.43 -5.14
CA MET A 13 18.28 26.52 -5.60
C MET A 13 17.86 25.06 -5.47
N TYR A 14 17.28 24.66 -4.33
CA TYR A 14 16.79 23.31 -4.13
C TYR A 14 15.69 22.93 -5.14
N ALA A 15 14.77 23.85 -5.45
CA ALA A 15 13.74 23.61 -6.47
C ALA A 15 14.35 23.37 -7.85
N ALA A 16 15.38 24.14 -8.23
CA ALA A 16 16.11 23.95 -9.47
C ALA A 16 16.88 22.63 -9.50
N GLU A 17 17.54 22.26 -8.39
CA GLU A 17 18.22 20.97 -8.22
C GLU A 17 17.25 19.79 -8.38
N GLN A 18 16.05 19.84 -7.79
CA GLN A 18 15.04 18.79 -7.92
C GLN A 18 14.44 18.71 -9.33
N ALA A 19 14.16 19.86 -9.98
CA ALA A 19 13.72 19.88 -11.37
C ALA A 19 14.77 19.27 -12.32
N ALA A 20 16.06 19.54 -12.08
CA ALA A 20 17.14 18.92 -12.84
C ALA A 20 17.24 17.41 -12.59
N LYS A 21 17.10 16.94 -11.33
CA LYS A 21 17.05 15.50 -11.00
C LYS A 21 15.86 14.80 -11.69
N ALA A 22 14.68 15.40 -11.66
CA ALA A 22 13.49 14.85 -12.32
C ALA A 22 13.66 14.76 -13.85
N ALA A 23 14.23 15.79 -14.47
CA ALA A 23 14.54 15.79 -15.90
C ALA A 23 15.57 14.70 -16.29
N ALA A 24 16.58 14.48 -15.45
CA ALA A 24 17.55 13.42 -15.63
C ALA A 24 16.94 12.01 -15.49
N ALA A 25 16.03 11.82 -14.52
CA ALA A 25 15.32 10.55 -14.32
C ALA A 25 14.35 10.23 -15.47
N ALA A 26 13.78 11.25 -16.12
CA ALA A 26 12.90 11.11 -17.28
C ALA A 26 13.64 10.82 -18.61
N GLY A 27 14.98 10.72 -18.60
CA GLY A 27 15.77 10.38 -19.80
C GLY A 27 15.80 11.48 -20.87
N ALA A 28 15.58 12.74 -20.52
CA ALA A 28 15.69 13.85 -21.47
C ALA A 28 17.17 14.08 -21.86
N PRO A 29 17.50 14.28 -23.16
CA PRO A 29 18.88 14.53 -23.58
C PRO A 29 19.40 15.83 -22.99
N ALA A 30 20.61 15.80 -22.43
CA ALA A 30 21.28 16.97 -21.89
C ALA A 30 21.43 18.06 -22.98
N PRO A 31 21.12 19.35 -22.68
CA PRO A 31 21.32 20.41 -23.65
C PRO A 31 22.82 20.58 -23.92
N ALA A 32 23.19 20.53 -25.21
CA ALA A 32 24.55 20.77 -25.66
C ALA A 32 25.03 22.15 -25.19
N ALA A 33 26.22 22.19 -24.60
CA ALA A 33 26.87 23.41 -24.18
C ALA A 33 26.98 24.38 -25.37
N ILE A 34 26.38 25.56 -25.25
CA ILE A 34 26.53 26.64 -26.22
C ILE A 34 27.96 27.18 -26.05
N THR A 35 28.88 26.70 -26.89
CA THR A 35 30.21 27.30 -27.03
C THR A 35 30.07 28.66 -27.71
N ALA A 36 30.51 29.71 -27.02
CA ALA A 36 30.61 31.05 -27.58
C ALA A 36 31.45 31.05 -28.87
N ALA A 37 30.84 31.44 -29.99
CA ALA A 37 31.55 31.71 -31.24
C ALA A 37 32.11 33.15 -31.24
N PRO A 38 33.31 33.38 -31.81
CA PRO A 38 33.99 34.67 -31.72
C PRO A 38 33.42 35.69 -32.70
N ALA A 39 33.54 36.96 -32.31
CA ALA A 39 33.16 38.13 -33.09
C ALA A 39 33.84 38.15 -34.48
N ALA A 40 33.06 38.43 -35.51
CA ALA A 40 33.56 38.72 -36.86
C ALA A 40 32.91 40.02 -37.38
N ASP A 41 33.75 40.83 -38.00
CA ASP A 41 33.58 42.24 -38.35
C ASP A 41 32.43 42.54 -39.32
N THR A 42 31.75 43.66 -39.07
CA THR A 42 30.91 44.36 -40.04
C THR A 42 31.74 45.33 -40.89
N PRO A 43 31.45 45.45 -42.19
CA PRO A 43 31.60 46.74 -42.88
C PRO A 43 30.27 47.29 -43.39
N ASN A 44 30.18 48.61 -43.25
CA ASN A 44 29.19 49.59 -43.65
C ASN A 44 28.41 49.36 -44.97
N GLY A 45 27.16 49.82 -44.97
CA GLY A 45 26.40 50.18 -46.17
C GLY A 45 25.04 50.77 -45.84
N ALA A 46 24.98 52.09 -45.66
CA ALA A 46 23.75 52.85 -45.43
C ALA A 46 22.89 52.97 -46.70
N ALA A 47 21.56 52.85 -46.57
CA ALA A 47 20.60 53.49 -47.45
C ALA A 47 19.30 53.81 -46.67
N ALA A 48 18.88 55.07 -46.77
CA ALA A 48 17.85 55.72 -45.98
C ALA A 48 16.42 55.42 -46.46
N ALA A 49 15.46 55.49 -45.54
CA ALA A 49 14.02 55.67 -45.82
C ALA A 49 13.53 56.99 -45.19
N PRO A 50 12.58 57.71 -45.82
CA PRO A 50 12.31 59.13 -45.55
C PRO A 50 11.36 59.36 -44.38
N ALA A 51 11.58 60.47 -43.67
CA ALA A 51 10.70 61.00 -42.64
C ALA A 51 9.69 62.00 -43.25
N LEU A 52 8.45 61.99 -42.74
CA LEU A 52 7.46 63.04 -42.95
C LEU A 52 6.77 63.36 -41.61
N ASN A 53 6.86 64.63 -41.20
CA ASN A 53 6.16 65.27 -40.07
C ASN A 53 6.49 64.83 -38.63
N GLY A 54 7.78 64.86 -38.27
CA GLY A 54 8.26 65.55 -37.06
C GLY A 54 7.71 65.18 -35.67
N VAL A 55 7.07 64.01 -35.48
CA VAL A 55 6.64 63.52 -34.17
C VAL A 55 6.95 62.02 -34.07
N PRO A 56 7.83 61.57 -33.14
CA PRO A 56 8.00 60.16 -32.87
C PRO A 56 6.79 59.65 -32.07
N LEU A 57 6.00 58.77 -32.69
CA LEU A 57 5.02 57.94 -31.99
C LEU A 57 5.69 56.61 -31.69
N ASP A 58 5.87 56.32 -30.40
CA ASP A 58 6.20 54.98 -29.91
C ASP A 58 5.07 54.02 -30.31
N SER A 59 5.35 53.16 -31.28
CA SER A 59 4.57 51.97 -31.56
C SER A 59 5.51 50.83 -31.92
N ALA A 60 5.81 49.98 -30.94
CA ALA A 60 6.33 48.63 -31.16
C ALA A 60 5.51 47.65 -30.32
N ALA A 61 4.37 47.26 -30.87
CA ALA A 61 3.82 45.93 -30.67
C ALA A 61 4.39 45.03 -31.78
N GLY A 62 4.88 43.84 -31.40
CA GLY A 62 5.09 42.72 -32.31
C GLY A 62 6.53 42.20 -32.37
N GLY A 63 6.75 41.03 -31.77
CA GLY A 63 7.93 40.20 -32.04
C GLY A 63 8.59 39.58 -30.81
N VAL A 64 7.83 38.95 -29.90
CA VAL A 64 8.44 37.98 -28.98
C VAL A 64 8.62 36.69 -29.76
N ASP A 65 9.82 36.48 -30.28
CA ASP A 65 10.28 35.19 -30.73
C ASP A 65 10.40 34.30 -29.50
N VAL A 66 9.32 33.58 -29.16
CA VAL A 66 9.31 32.58 -28.09
C VAL A 66 10.09 31.39 -28.64
N THR A 67 11.41 31.44 -28.47
CA THR A 67 12.15 30.19 -28.31
C THR A 67 11.64 29.58 -27.00
N GLU A 68 10.73 28.61 -27.12
CA GLU A 68 10.26 27.80 -26.00
C GLU A 68 11.45 27.03 -25.42
N THR A 69 12.18 27.70 -24.52
CA THR A 69 13.03 26.99 -23.57
C THR A 69 12.08 26.26 -22.65
N SER A 70 12.00 24.94 -22.81
CA SER A 70 11.23 24.07 -21.91
C SER A 70 11.52 24.48 -20.46
N PRO A 71 10.52 24.53 -19.57
CA PRO A 71 10.72 24.90 -18.16
C PRO A 71 11.82 24.06 -17.48
N ALA A 72 12.05 22.83 -17.95
CA ALA A 72 13.16 21.98 -17.53
C ALA A 72 14.54 22.53 -17.93
N ALA A 73 14.69 23.10 -19.13
CA ALA A 73 15.94 23.71 -19.60
C ALA A 73 16.24 25.03 -18.87
N ALA A 74 15.21 25.83 -18.59
CA ALA A 74 15.34 27.03 -17.76
C ALA A 74 15.70 26.70 -16.30
N ALA A 75 15.11 25.63 -15.73
CA ALA A 75 15.43 25.16 -14.38
C ALA A 75 16.85 24.59 -14.28
N ALA A 76 17.32 23.85 -15.28
CA ALA A 76 18.69 23.34 -15.35
C ALA A 76 19.72 24.47 -15.45
N ALA A 77 19.42 25.53 -16.23
CA ALA A 77 20.26 26.73 -16.29
C ALA A 77 20.29 27.50 -14.96
N ALA A 78 19.17 27.56 -14.24
CA ALA A 78 19.09 28.16 -12.91
C ALA A 78 19.84 27.35 -11.83
N ALA A 79 19.84 26.02 -11.92
CA ALA A 79 20.61 25.14 -11.03
C ALA A 79 22.13 25.27 -11.25
N GLY A 80 22.56 25.60 -12.47
CA GLY A 80 23.96 25.83 -12.83
C GLY A 80 24.43 27.29 -12.73
N ALA A 81 23.58 28.22 -12.29
CA ALA A 81 23.95 29.62 -12.14
C ALA A 81 24.87 29.82 -10.94
N GLU A 82 26.04 30.44 -11.17
CA GLU A 82 26.98 30.80 -10.11
C GLU A 82 26.30 31.69 -9.05
N PRO A 83 26.48 31.38 -7.75
CA PRO A 83 25.89 32.18 -6.67
C PRO A 83 26.39 33.62 -6.74
N SER A 84 25.52 34.61 -6.54
CA SER A 84 25.98 35.99 -6.42
C SER A 84 26.95 36.12 -5.24
N ALA A 85 27.93 37.03 -5.34
CA ALA A 85 28.96 37.21 -4.31
C ALA A 85 28.36 37.47 -2.91
N PHE A 86 27.20 38.12 -2.85
CA PHE A 86 26.43 38.32 -1.62
C PHE A 86 25.91 37.00 -1.03
N HIS A 87 25.19 36.19 -1.83
CA HIS A 87 24.66 34.91 -1.36
C HIS A 87 25.77 33.94 -0.95
N ALA A 88 26.89 33.92 -1.67
CA ALA A 88 28.06 33.11 -1.33
C ALA A 88 28.69 33.53 0.02
N ALA A 89 28.78 34.84 0.28
CA ALA A 89 29.30 35.35 1.55
C ALA A 89 28.37 35.02 2.72
N VAL A 90 27.05 35.20 2.55
CA VAL A 90 26.05 34.88 3.57
C VAL A 90 26.03 33.38 3.84
N GLU A 91 26.06 32.53 2.79
CA GLU A 91 26.10 31.07 2.94
C GLU A 91 27.31 30.64 3.78
N LYS A 92 28.50 31.21 3.52
CA LYS A 92 29.70 30.89 4.28
C LYS A 92 29.56 31.19 5.77
N VAL A 93 28.99 32.34 6.12
CA VAL A 93 28.76 32.75 7.51
C VAL A 93 27.72 31.83 8.17
N VAL A 94 26.58 31.60 7.51
CA VAL A 94 25.52 30.74 8.06
C VAL A 94 26.04 29.31 8.30
N LEU A 95 26.79 28.73 7.36
CA LEU A 95 27.38 27.40 7.54
C LEU A 95 28.41 27.36 8.67
N GLN A 96 29.18 28.42 8.86
CA GLN A 96 30.14 28.51 9.96
C GLN A 96 29.41 28.51 11.32
N GLU A 97 28.35 29.30 11.46
CA GLU A 97 27.55 29.37 12.68
C GLU A 97 26.79 28.06 12.95
N LEU A 98 26.19 27.44 11.92
CA LEU A 98 25.52 26.14 12.06
C LEU A 98 26.49 25.04 12.53
N ARG A 99 27.72 25.02 12.00
CA ARG A 99 28.73 24.05 12.44
C ARG A 99 29.26 24.35 13.85
N ALA A 100 29.33 25.62 14.24
CA ALA A 100 29.69 26.02 15.59
C ALA A 100 28.61 25.64 16.62
N ALA A 101 27.33 25.69 16.22
CA ALA A 101 26.21 25.26 17.06
C ALA A 101 26.20 23.75 17.33
N ALA A 102 26.90 22.94 16.53
CA ALA A 102 26.95 21.49 16.68
C ALA A 102 27.65 21.07 17.98
N GLY A 103 26.94 20.32 18.83
CA GLY A 103 27.44 19.93 20.16
C GLY A 103 27.11 20.93 21.27
N SER A 104 26.47 22.06 20.95
CA SER A 104 25.97 23.01 21.94
C SER A 104 24.48 22.78 22.26
N ALA A 105 23.97 23.47 23.28
CA ALA A 105 22.53 23.48 23.58
C ALA A 105 21.70 24.14 22.46
N ALA A 106 22.32 25.01 21.64
CA ALA A 106 21.66 25.68 20.51
C ALA A 106 21.44 24.76 19.30
N ALA A 107 21.90 23.50 19.35
CA ALA A 107 21.73 22.55 18.25
C ALA A 107 20.25 22.36 17.85
N ALA A 108 19.31 22.44 18.79
CA ALA A 108 17.88 22.30 18.51
C ALA A 108 17.33 23.44 17.62
N GLU A 109 17.72 24.68 17.91
CA GLU A 109 17.33 25.87 17.13
C GLU A 109 18.04 25.88 15.77
N ALA A 110 19.33 25.54 15.75
CA ALA A 110 20.13 25.45 14.53
C ALA A 110 19.59 24.40 13.54
N ILE A 111 18.99 23.31 14.03
CA ILE A 111 18.34 22.30 13.18
C ILE A 111 17.13 22.90 12.45
N GLY A 112 16.35 23.77 13.10
CA GLY A 112 15.23 24.47 12.44
C GLY A 112 15.72 25.27 11.23
N ILE A 113 16.77 26.08 11.42
CA ILE A 113 17.38 26.88 10.35
C ILE A 113 17.95 25.99 9.24
N ALA A 114 18.63 24.89 9.58
CA ALA A 114 19.18 23.96 8.61
C ALA A 114 18.10 23.24 7.77
N LEU A 115 16.96 22.91 8.38
CA LEU A 115 15.81 22.30 7.70
C LEU A 115 15.09 23.31 6.80
N GLU A 116 14.88 24.54 7.26
CA GLU A 116 14.29 25.62 6.46
C GLU A 116 15.16 25.97 5.25
N ALA A 117 16.49 26.02 5.42
CA ALA A 117 17.46 26.22 4.35
C ALA A 117 17.67 24.97 3.45
N ARG A 118 16.94 23.86 3.71
CA ARG A 118 17.02 22.59 2.97
C ARG A 118 18.44 22.02 2.87
N ARG A 119 19.23 22.12 3.95
CA ARG A 119 20.62 21.65 4.02
C ARG A 119 20.73 20.36 4.83
N ILE A 120 20.55 19.24 4.15
CA ILE A 120 20.55 17.89 4.76
C ILE A 120 21.87 17.56 5.45
N GLY A 121 23.00 17.89 4.82
CA GLY A 121 24.33 17.60 5.39
C GLY A 121 24.55 18.28 6.74
N GLU A 122 24.13 19.54 6.89
CA GLU A 122 24.26 20.27 8.15
C GLU A 122 23.24 19.79 9.18
N ALA A 123 22.01 19.48 8.77
CA ALA A 123 21.02 18.84 9.64
C ALA A 123 21.52 17.50 10.20
N LYS A 124 22.20 16.68 9.38
CA LYS A 124 22.84 15.42 9.81
C LYS A 124 23.90 15.67 10.87
N LEU A 125 24.80 16.62 10.62
CA LEU A 125 25.89 16.96 11.53
C LEU A 125 25.37 17.47 12.88
N LEU A 126 24.36 18.34 12.86
CA LEU A 126 23.72 18.87 14.06
C LEU A 126 23.04 17.76 14.87
N LEU A 127 22.32 16.85 14.22
CA LEU A 127 21.65 15.72 14.88
C LEU A 127 22.63 14.68 15.43
N GLN A 128 23.74 14.42 14.75
CA GLN A 128 24.75 13.48 15.23
C GLN A 128 25.49 13.98 16.47
N LYS A 129 25.77 15.28 16.55
CA LYS A 129 26.51 15.90 17.66
C LYS A 129 25.61 16.44 18.77
N ALA A 130 24.29 16.38 18.63
CA ALA A 130 23.37 16.93 19.62
C ALA A 130 23.48 16.21 20.98
N PRO A 131 23.45 16.96 22.10
CA PRO A 131 23.52 16.38 23.45
C PRO A 131 22.30 15.50 23.78
N ASN A 132 21.12 15.85 23.26
CA ASN A 132 19.89 15.06 23.40
C ASN A 132 19.43 14.49 22.03
N LYS A 133 20.26 13.61 21.44
CA LYS A 133 20.00 13.03 20.12
C LYS A 133 18.63 12.34 20.04
N ILE A 134 18.28 11.49 21.01
CA ILE A 134 17.03 10.70 20.98
C ILE A 134 15.79 11.60 21.07
N GLY A 135 15.79 12.58 21.98
CA GLY A 135 14.66 13.51 22.12
C GLY A 135 14.41 14.33 20.86
N LEU A 136 15.50 14.81 20.22
CA LEU A 136 15.43 15.56 18.96
C LEU A 136 14.95 14.71 17.78
N LEU A 137 15.40 13.46 17.67
CA LEU A 137 14.93 12.54 16.64
C LEU A 137 13.42 12.23 16.81
N ASN A 138 12.94 12.02 18.04
CA ASN A 138 11.53 11.80 18.32
C ASN A 138 10.67 13.04 18.01
N TYR A 139 11.16 14.22 18.39
CA TYR A 139 10.50 15.50 18.11
C TYR A 139 10.36 15.73 16.60
N LEU A 140 11.45 15.53 15.85
CA LEU A 140 11.41 15.63 14.39
C LEU A 140 10.44 14.62 13.81
N SER A 141 10.57 13.33 14.15
CA SER A 141 9.70 12.26 13.64
C SER A 141 8.21 12.52 13.87
N SER A 142 7.84 13.10 15.01
CA SER A 142 6.44 13.40 15.35
C SER A 142 5.90 14.63 14.61
N ASN A 143 6.77 15.59 14.28
CA ASN A 143 6.38 16.88 13.69
C ASN A 143 6.84 17.08 12.24
N LEU A 144 7.37 16.04 11.59
CA LEU A 144 7.90 16.11 10.22
C LEU A 144 6.94 16.76 9.22
N HIS A 145 5.67 16.35 9.24
CA HIS A 145 4.66 16.87 8.32
C HIS A 145 4.38 18.36 8.52
N ALA A 146 4.43 18.83 9.78
CA ALA A 146 4.17 20.23 10.11
C ALA A 146 5.38 21.12 9.83
N LEU A 147 6.59 20.62 10.07
CA LEU A 147 7.85 21.36 9.90
C LEU A 147 8.29 21.42 8.43
N ILE A 148 8.03 20.35 7.67
CA ILE A 148 8.53 20.20 6.29
C ILE A 148 7.32 20.01 5.37
N PRO A 149 6.80 21.07 4.73
CA PRO A 149 5.65 20.97 3.85
C PRO A 149 5.99 20.26 2.53
N LEU A 150 7.21 20.42 2.01
CA LEU A 150 7.61 19.88 0.72
C LEU A 150 7.87 18.36 0.81
N LYS A 151 7.13 17.57 0.03
CA LYS A 151 7.22 16.09 0.02
C LYS A 151 8.61 15.58 -0.35
N SER A 152 9.21 16.08 -1.44
CA SER A 152 10.54 15.65 -1.91
C SER A 152 11.62 15.83 -0.83
N PHE A 153 11.62 16.97 -0.14
CA PHE A 153 12.57 17.21 0.96
C PHE A 153 12.23 16.38 2.20
N ARG A 154 10.94 16.15 2.49
CA ARG A 154 10.51 15.28 3.60
C ARG A 154 11.00 13.84 3.44
N GLU A 155 11.01 13.32 2.20
CA GLU A 155 11.56 11.99 1.89
C GLU A 155 13.06 11.91 2.17
N GLU A 156 13.84 12.91 1.74
CA GLU A 156 15.27 12.96 2.02
C GLU A 156 15.57 13.06 3.54
N VAL A 157 14.78 13.83 4.29
CA VAL A 157 14.89 13.93 5.76
C VAL A 157 14.46 12.64 6.47
N LEU A 158 13.42 11.96 5.99
CA LEU A 158 13.02 10.64 6.49
C LEU A 158 14.13 9.61 6.29
N GLY A 159 14.79 9.60 5.13
CA GLY A 159 15.97 8.77 4.88
C GLY A 159 17.08 9.02 5.91
N LEU A 160 17.40 10.29 6.16
CA LEU A 160 18.37 10.68 7.19
C LEU A 160 17.97 10.22 8.59
N LEU A 161 16.69 10.35 8.97
CA LEU A 161 16.21 9.90 10.27
C LEU A 161 16.38 8.38 10.43
N ILE A 162 16.04 7.60 9.40
CA ILE A 162 16.22 6.15 9.40
C ILE A 162 17.69 5.78 9.57
N GLU A 163 18.61 6.42 8.85
CA GLU A 163 20.05 6.23 9.03
C GLU A 163 20.48 6.49 10.48
N LEU A 164 20.07 7.62 11.06
CA LEU A 164 20.45 7.99 12.42
C LEU A 164 19.83 7.09 13.49
N TYR A 165 18.60 6.62 13.31
CA TYR A 165 17.97 5.66 14.21
C TYR A 165 18.68 4.31 14.15
N LYS A 166 19.05 3.82 12.95
CA LYS A 166 19.85 2.60 12.79
C LYS A 166 21.20 2.71 13.52
N GLU A 167 21.89 3.83 13.39
CA GLU A 167 23.14 4.08 14.13
C GLU A 167 22.95 4.03 15.65
N VAL A 168 21.84 4.57 16.17
CA VAL A 168 21.54 4.56 17.61
C VAL A 168 21.23 3.14 18.08
N LEU A 169 20.44 2.38 17.33
CA LEU A 169 20.09 1.00 17.65
C LEU A 169 21.32 0.09 17.66
N LEU A 170 22.17 0.17 16.63
CA LEU A 170 23.41 -0.62 16.56
C LEU A 170 24.35 -0.31 17.73
N LYS A 171 24.46 0.96 18.13
CA LYS A 171 25.28 1.35 19.30
C LYS A 171 24.69 0.81 20.61
N ALA A 172 23.36 0.82 20.76
CA ALA A 172 22.69 0.28 21.93
C ALA A 172 22.90 -1.24 22.04
N GLU A 173 22.76 -1.98 20.93
CA GLU A 173 23.03 -3.42 20.87
C GLU A 173 24.49 -3.75 21.21
N GLN A 174 25.45 -3.00 20.65
CA GLN A 174 26.87 -3.17 20.97
C GLN A 174 27.18 -2.90 22.45
N GLN A 175 26.56 -1.88 23.04
CA GLN A 175 26.71 -1.58 24.47
C GLN A 175 26.11 -2.68 25.35
N GLN A 176 24.95 -3.22 24.97
CA GLN A 176 24.30 -4.32 25.69
C GLN A 176 25.15 -5.60 25.61
N GLN A 177 25.69 -5.92 24.44
CA GLN A 177 26.61 -7.05 24.27
C GLN A 177 27.90 -6.89 25.08
N GLN A 178 28.50 -5.68 25.12
CA GLN A 178 29.67 -5.42 25.95
C GLN A 178 29.37 -5.54 27.45
N GLN A 179 28.20 -5.08 27.91
CA GLN A 179 27.79 -5.24 29.30
C GLN A 179 27.58 -6.72 29.67
N GLN A 180 26.93 -7.50 28.80
CA GLN A 180 26.77 -8.95 29.01
C GLN A 180 28.14 -9.66 29.07
N GLN A 181 29.06 -9.34 28.16
CA GLN A 181 30.42 -9.91 28.19
C GLN A 181 31.18 -9.54 29.47
N GLN A 182 31.06 -8.30 29.96
CA GLN A 182 31.68 -7.90 31.22
C GLN A 182 31.09 -8.63 32.43
N GLN A 183 29.77 -8.84 32.46
CA GLN A 183 29.11 -9.61 33.52
C GLN A 183 29.55 -11.08 33.52
N GLN A 184 29.65 -11.71 32.35
CA GLN A 184 30.16 -13.08 32.22
C GLN A 184 31.62 -13.20 32.70
N GLN A 185 32.48 -12.23 32.35
CA GLN A 185 33.87 -12.22 32.85
C GLN A 185 33.95 -12.09 34.38
N GLN A 186 33.07 -11.28 34.99
CA GLN A 186 32.99 -11.17 36.46
C GLN A 186 32.47 -12.45 37.10
N GLN A 187 31.49 -13.13 36.49
CA GLN A 187 30.99 -14.41 36.98
C GLN A 187 32.06 -15.51 36.89
N GLN A 188 32.84 -15.58 35.80
CA GLN A 188 33.95 -16.53 35.69
C GLN A 188 35.04 -16.28 36.76
N GLN A 189 35.29 -15.01 37.12
CA GLN A 189 36.19 -14.69 38.24
C GLN A 189 35.61 -15.07 39.61
N GLN A 190 34.29 -15.00 39.78
CA GLN A 190 33.61 -15.42 41.01
C GLN A 190 33.41 -16.94 41.11
N GLN A 191 33.42 -17.67 40.00
CA GLN A 191 33.41 -19.15 39.99
C GLN A 191 34.71 -19.78 40.54
N GLY A 192 35.74 -18.97 40.84
CA GLY A 192 36.85 -19.37 41.72
C GLY A 192 36.49 -19.44 43.21
N LEU A 193 35.29 -19.02 43.58
CA LEU A 193 34.72 -19.11 44.93
C LEU A 193 33.34 -19.76 44.80
N SER A 194 33.33 -21.09 44.85
CA SER A 194 32.13 -21.91 44.82
C SER A 194 31.22 -21.58 46.02
N VAL A 195 30.19 -20.77 45.80
CA VAL A 195 29.07 -20.68 46.73
C VAL A 195 27.89 -21.33 46.05
N GLU A 196 27.62 -22.57 46.46
CA GLU A 196 26.43 -23.32 46.11
C GLU A 196 25.18 -22.51 46.48
N ILE A 197 24.44 -22.03 45.48
CA ILE A 197 23.13 -21.44 45.70
C ILE A 197 22.17 -22.61 45.99
N PRO A 198 21.46 -22.62 47.14
CA PRO A 198 20.54 -23.70 47.46
C PRO A 198 19.40 -23.76 46.44
N ARG A 199 19.17 -24.95 45.86
CA ARG A 199 18.03 -25.36 44.99
C ARG A 199 16.64 -24.85 45.38
N GLN A 200 16.48 -24.32 46.59
CA GLN A 200 15.23 -23.76 47.10
C GLN A 200 14.95 -22.35 46.58
N MET A 201 15.95 -21.64 46.04
CA MET A 201 15.76 -20.32 45.43
C MET A 201 15.40 -20.41 43.93
N GLU A 202 15.84 -21.46 43.23
CA GLU A 202 15.41 -21.82 41.86
C GLU A 202 13.89 -22.03 41.76
N ALA A 203 13.28 -22.64 42.78
CA ALA A 203 11.85 -22.96 42.80
C ALA A 203 10.92 -21.74 42.98
N LEU A 204 11.44 -20.58 43.37
CA LEU A 204 10.65 -19.35 43.54
C LEU A 204 10.64 -18.46 42.28
N LEU A 205 11.60 -18.65 41.36
CA LEU A 205 11.70 -17.93 40.09
C LEU A 205 10.85 -18.56 38.99
N SER A 206 10.36 -19.79 39.16
CA SER A 206 9.53 -20.52 38.20
C SER A 206 8.04 -20.11 38.18
N HIS A 207 7.70 -18.89 38.66
CA HIS A 207 6.31 -18.45 38.75
C HIS A 207 5.83 -17.79 37.43
N PRO A 208 4.72 -18.25 36.80
CA PRO A 208 4.39 -17.92 35.40
C PRO A 208 4.02 -16.47 35.06
N LEU A 209 3.90 -15.58 36.05
CA LEU A 209 3.57 -14.16 35.84
C LEU A 209 4.79 -13.23 35.93
N LEU A 210 5.96 -13.74 36.35
CA LEU A 210 7.23 -13.01 36.31
C LEU A 210 8.12 -13.43 35.12
N ALA A 211 7.79 -14.53 34.45
CA ALA A 211 8.45 -14.99 33.25
C ALA A 211 8.13 -14.05 32.07
N LEU A 212 9.07 -13.14 31.79
CA LEU A 212 9.25 -12.60 30.45
C LEU A 212 9.55 -13.76 29.47
N PRO A 213 9.46 -13.56 28.13
CA PRO A 213 9.58 -14.67 27.17
C PRO A 213 10.88 -15.46 27.40
N PRO A 214 10.96 -16.74 26.99
CA PRO A 214 12.10 -17.62 27.24
C PRO A 214 13.31 -17.09 26.45
N ALA A 215 13.95 -16.07 26.99
CA ALA A 215 15.22 -15.54 26.57
C ALA A 215 16.29 -16.05 27.53
N GLU A 216 15.98 -16.36 28.78
CA GLU A 216 16.99 -16.80 29.76
C GLU A 216 17.49 -18.23 29.48
N ASP A 217 16.60 -19.19 29.19
CA ASP A 217 17.02 -20.55 28.81
C ASP A 217 17.68 -20.58 27.41
N GLU A 218 17.22 -19.76 26.47
CA GLU A 218 17.83 -19.63 25.13
C GLU A 218 19.16 -18.84 25.19
N GLU A 219 19.32 -17.89 26.12
CA GLU A 219 20.57 -17.15 26.36
C GLU A 219 21.58 -18.03 27.09
N GLU A 220 21.16 -18.91 28.00
CA GLU A 220 22.04 -19.90 28.64
C GLU A 220 22.48 -20.98 27.65
N GLU A 221 21.57 -21.52 26.80
CA GLU A 221 21.95 -22.43 25.71
C GLU A 221 22.80 -21.74 24.64
N GLN A 222 22.49 -20.50 24.25
CA GLN A 222 23.35 -19.73 23.33
C GLN A 222 24.69 -19.35 23.97
N GLN A 223 24.75 -19.16 25.29
CA GLN A 223 26.01 -18.93 26.01
C GLN A 223 26.85 -20.20 26.06
N GLN A 224 26.26 -21.36 26.33
CA GLN A 224 26.96 -22.65 26.27
C GLN A 224 27.44 -22.95 24.84
N GLN A 225 26.60 -22.76 23.82
CA GLN A 225 26.99 -22.94 22.42
C GLN A 225 28.09 -21.97 21.99
N LYS A 226 28.06 -20.71 22.41
CA LYS A 226 29.16 -19.75 22.14
C LYS A 226 30.45 -20.10 22.88
N GLN A 227 30.36 -20.70 24.08
CA GLN A 227 31.52 -21.19 24.81
C GLN A 227 32.14 -22.41 24.11
N GLU A 228 31.31 -23.30 23.60
CA GLU A 228 31.74 -24.45 22.79
C GLU A 228 32.32 -24.01 21.44
N GLU A 229 31.73 -23.02 20.75
CA GLU A 229 32.27 -22.42 19.53
C GLU A 229 33.62 -21.73 19.78
N GLN A 230 33.80 -21.02 20.90
CA GLN A 230 35.11 -20.42 21.23
C GLN A 230 36.17 -21.49 21.54
N GLN A 231 35.78 -22.61 22.17
CA GLN A 231 36.68 -23.74 22.38
C GLN A 231 37.00 -24.46 21.07
N GLN A 232 36.04 -24.59 20.16
CA GLN A 232 36.24 -25.16 18.83
C GLN A 232 37.10 -24.24 17.96
N GLN A 233 36.90 -22.91 17.96
CA GLN A 233 37.76 -21.96 17.23
C GLN A 233 39.21 -21.95 17.75
N GLN A 234 39.43 -22.22 19.05
CA GLN A 234 40.78 -22.41 19.61
C GLN A 234 41.41 -23.76 19.21
N GLN A 235 40.60 -24.78 18.91
CA GLN A 235 41.04 -26.07 18.40
C GLN A 235 41.25 -26.05 16.88
N GLU A 236 40.45 -25.30 16.13
CA GLU A 236 40.54 -25.14 14.67
C GLU A 236 41.72 -24.26 14.25
N GLN A 237 42.15 -23.29 15.08
CA GLN A 237 43.42 -22.57 14.87
C GLN A 237 44.67 -23.46 14.97
N GLN A 238 44.53 -24.72 15.41
CA GLN A 238 45.61 -25.71 15.45
C GLN A 238 45.55 -26.74 14.31
N GLN A 239 44.56 -26.67 13.42
CA GLN A 239 44.43 -27.58 12.28
C GLN A 239 43.93 -26.86 11.02
N GLU A 240 44.85 -26.42 10.17
CA GLU A 240 44.60 -26.34 8.71
C GLU A 240 45.55 -27.34 8.03
N PRO A 241 45.07 -28.10 7.01
CA PRO A 241 45.10 -27.52 5.66
C PRO A 241 43.94 -27.94 4.72
N GLY A 242 43.45 -26.96 3.95
CA GLY A 242 43.64 -26.94 2.50
C GLY A 242 42.55 -27.50 1.56
N GLN A 243 42.11 -26.59 0.65
CA GLN A 243 41.63 -26.82 -0.73
C GLN A 243 40.20 -27.36 -0.93
N GLU A 244 39.42 -27.03 -1.97
CA GLU A 244 39.50 -26.10 -3.11
C GLU A 244 38.09 -26.03 -3.75
N GLU A 245 37.91 -25.01 -4.59
CA GLU A 245 36.73 -24.64 -5.38
C GLU A 245 36.29 -25.68 -6.44
N GLY A 246 35.04 -25.54 -6.94
CA GLY A 246 34.57 -26.16 -8.18
C GLY A 246 33.04 -26.13 -8.29
N SER A 247 32.43 -25.01 -8.70
CA SER A 247 32.10 -24.64 -10.09
C SER A 247 30.83 -25.29 -10.65
N ALA A 248 29.94 -24.39 -11.07
CA ALA A 248 28.68 -24.50 -11.82
C ALA A 248 28.63 -25.51 -12.98
N ALA A 249 27.40 -25.95 -13.33
CA ALA A 249 26.85 -25.74 -14.68
C ALA A 249 25.36 -26.12 -14.77
N ALA A 250 24.59 -25.20 -15.35
CA ALA A 250 23.21 -25.35 -15.77
C ALA A 250 23.07 -26.17 -17.06
N ALA A 251 21.94 -26.83 -17.24
CA ALA A 251 21.51 -27.39 -18.53
C ALA A 251 20.05 -27.01 -18.80
N SER A 252 19.86 -26.18 -19.82
CA SER A 252 18.57 -25.81 -20.40
C SER A 252 17.98 -26.96 -21.22
N PRO A 253 16.65 -27.04 -21.37
CA PRO A 253 16.07 -27.58 -22.59
C PRO A 253 15.09 -26.61 -23.27
N SER A 254 15.15 -26.71 -24.59
CA SER A 254 14.45 -25.97 -25.64
C SER A 254 12.93 -26.16 -25.70
N THR A 255 12.28 -25.09 -26.16
CA THR A 255 10.86 -24.93 -26.55
C THR A 255 10.40 -25.86 -27.67
N PRO A 256 9.09 -26.16 -27.72
CA PRO A 256 8.37 -26.21 -28.99
C PRO A 256 7.20 -25.21 -29.04
N THR A 257 7.04 -24.65 -30.24
CA THR A 257 5.98 -23.79 -30.77
C THR A 257 4.64 -24.51 -30.92
N ALA A 258 3.51 -23.80 -30.75
CA ALA A 258 2.23 -24.15 -31.39
C ALA A 258 1.19 -23.01 -31.36
N GLU A 259 0.68 -22.67 -32.54
CA GLU A 259 -0.54 -21.90 -32.77
C GLU A 259 -1.79 -22.64 -32.24
N ALA A 260 -2.21 -22.31 -31.02
CA ALA A 260 -3.49 -22.75 -30.44
C ALA A 260 -4.06 -21.70 -29.46
N ALA A 261 -4.07 -20.42 -29.86
CA ALA A 261 -4.02 -19.29 -28.92
C ALA A 261 -5.35 -18.64 -28.47
N ALA A 262 -6.52 -18.99 -29.01
CA ALA A 262 -7.76 -18.25 -28.71
C ALA A 262 -8.79 -18.98 -27.82
N ALA A 263 -8.78 -20.32 -27.78
CA ALA A 263 -9.68 -21.11 -26.91
C ALA A 263 -8.96 -21.70 -25.67
N SER A 264 -7.63 -21.69 -25.66
CA SER A 264 -6.78 -22.16 -24.55
C SER A 264 -6.57 -21.10 -23.46
N ALA A 265 -6.74 -19.81 -23.77
CA ALA A 265 -6.48 -18.71 -22.84
C ALA A 265 -7.46 -18.65 -21.66
N ALA A 266 -8.74 -18.98 -21.89
CA ALA A 266 -9.76 -19.00 -20.82
C ALA A 266 -9.56 -20.18 -19.85
N ALA A 267 -9.24 -21.37 -20.37
CA ALA A 267 -8.94 -22.56 -19.58
C ALA A 267 -7.56 -22.48 -18.88
N ALA A 268 -6.58 -21.85 -19.51
CA ALA A 268 -5.27 -21.59 -18.91
C ALA A 268 -5.33 -20.54 -17.79
N ALA A 269 -6.17 -19.51 -17.91
CA ALA A 269 -6.42 -18.55 -16.84
C ALA A 269 -7.12 -19.20 -15.62
N GLU A 270 -8.10 -20.08 -15.87
CA GLU A 270 -8.78 -20.83 -14.81
C GLU A 270 -7.84 -21.83 -14.11
N ALA A 271 -6.95 -22.50 -14.86
CA ALA A 271 -5.92 -23.39 -14.33
C ALA A 271 -4.80 -22.65 -13.57
N ALA A 272 -4.33 -21.50 -14.08
CA ALA A 272 -3.31 -20.68 -13.43
C ALA A 272 -3.84 -20.04 -12.13
N ALA A 273 -5.09 -19.60 -12.13
CA ALA A 273 -5.73 -19.03 -10.95
C ALA A 273 -6.08 -20.14 -9.92
N ALA A 274 -6.47 -21.34 -10.35
CA ALA A 274 -6.64 -22.49 -9.45
C ALA A 274 -5.31 -22.94 -8.83
N ALA A 275 -4.22 -22.89 -9.59
CA ALA A 275 -2.86 -23.12 -9.09
C ALA A 275 -2.43 -22.03 -8.09
N ALA A 276 -2.78 -20.76 -8.33
CA ALA A 276 -2.53 -19.66 -7.39
C ALA A 276 -3.34 -19.80 -6.09
N ALA A 277 -4.62 -20.19 -6.18
CA ALA A 277 -5.46 -20.45 -5.01
C ALA A 277 -4.97 -21.67 -4.20
N ALA A 278 -4.51 -22.72 -4.87
CA ALA A 278 -3.87 -23.88 -4.24
C ALA A 278 -2.53 -23.52 -3.60
N ALA A 279 -1.72 -22.67 -4.24
CA ALA A 279 -0.46 -22.18 -3.70
C ALA A 279 -0.67 -21.32 -2.44
N VAL A 280 -1.75 -20.54 -2.37
CA VAL A 280 -2.06 -19.75 -1.17
C VAL A 280 -2.64 -20.61 -0.05
N ALA A 281 -3.49 -21.59 -0.35
CA ALA A 281 -3.91 -22.57 0.65
C ALA A 281 -2.72 -23.38 1.20
N ALA A 282 -1.75 -23.72 0.33
CA ALA A 282 -0.49 -24.34 0.73
C ALA A 282 0.39 -23.38 1.56
N ALA A 283 0.43 -22.10 1.23
CA ALA A 283 1.15 -21.08 1.99
C ALA A 283 0.54 -20.85 3.37
N GLU A 284 -0.78 -20.82 3.50
CA GLU A 284 -1.49 -20.75 4.79
C GLU A 284 -1.25 -22.00 5.65
N ALA A 285 -1.23 -23.18 5.02
CA ALA A 285 -0.90 -24.43 5.72
C ALA A 285 0.58 -24.48 6.13
N ALA A 286 1.49 -23.95 5.29
CA ALA A 286 2.91 -23.85 5.61
C ALA A 286 3.17 -22.84 6.74
N GLU A 287 2.43 -21.74 6.79
CA GLU A 287 2.52 -20.73 7.84
C GLU A 287 2.08 -21.29 9.20
N ARG A 288 1.01 -22.12 9.23
CA ARG A 288 0.61 -22.86 10.45
C ARG A 288 1.66 -23.87 10.89
N ARG A 289 2.27 -24.60 9.96
CA ARG A 289 3.37 -25.55 10.25
C ARG A 289 4.63 -24.83 10.73
N ALA A 290 4.92 -23.64 10.20
CA ALA A 290 6.06 -22.82 10.60
C ALA A 290 5.90 -22.27 12.03
N ALA A 291 4.67 -21.99 12.47
CA ALA A 291 4.38 -21.57 13.84
C ALA A 291 4.66 -22.67 14.89
N GLU A 292 4.58 -23.93 14.49
CA GLU A 292 4.84 -25.11 15.33
C GLU A 292 6.27 -25.67 15.12
N SER A 293 7.11 -24.99 14.34
CA SER A 293 8.47 -25.45 14.05
C SER A 293 9.40 -25.35 15.28
N PRO A 294 10.35 -26.28 15.47
CA PRO A 294 11.27 -26.24 16.61
C PRO A 294 12.26 -25.06 16.53
N ASP A 295 12.57 -24.57 15.32
CA ASP A 295 13.47 -23.44 15.10
C ASP A 295 12.83 -22.09 15.52
N PRO A 296 13.44 -21.34 16.47
CA PRO A 296 12.93 -20.05 16.93
C PRO A 296 12.94 -18.97 15.83
N ALA A 297 13.82 -19.05 14.83
CA ALA A 297 13.83 -18.09 13.72
C ALA A 297 12.60 -18.27 12.82
N THR A 298 12.29 -19.51 12.45
CA THR A 298 11.10 -19.86 11.66
C THR A 298 9.79 -19.50 12.37
N ARG A 299 9.71 -19.69 13.70
CA ARG A 299 8.57 -19.24 14.51
C ARG A 299 8.39 -17.72 14.47
N ARG A 300 9.47 -16.94 14.66
CA ARG A 300 9.42 -15.47 14.58
C ARG A 300 8.98 -14.98 13.21
N LEU A 301 9.48 -15.60 12.14
CA LEU A 301 9.07 -15.28 10.77
C LEU A 301 7.59 -15.58 10.51
N ALA A 302 7.06 -16.69 11.04
CA ALA A 302 5.64 -17.03 10.94
C ALA A 302 4.76 -15.99 11.66
N VAL A 303 5.14 -15.57 12.86
CA VAL A 303 4.44 -14.51 13.60
C VAL A 303 4.48 -13.20 12.82
N LEU A 304 5.65 -12.78 12.32
CA LEU A 304 5.79 -11.57 11.52
C LEU A 304 4.92 -11.61 10.27
N ARG A 305 4.88 -12.73 9.56
CA ARG A 305 4.02 -12.90 8.37
C ARG A 305 2.52 -12.79 8.74
N SER A 306 2.11 -13.34 9.88
CA SER A 306 0.72 -13.24 10.37
C SER A 306 0.32 -11.81 10.78
N ILE A 307 1.28 -11.01 11.25
CA ILE A 307 1.08 -9.60 11.61
C ILE A 307 1.07 -8.73 10.35
N LEU A 308 2.07 -8.88 9.49
CA LEU A 308 2.22 -8.10 8.26
C LEU A 308 1.12 -8.38 7.23
N SER A 309 0.57 -9.60 7.21
CA SER A 309 -0.62 -9.91 6.40
C SER A 309 -1.89 -9.26 6.92
N GLY A 310 -1.88 -8.68 8.12
CA GLY A 310 -3.02 -8.02 8.74
C GLY A 310 -4.15 -8.95 9.22
N ARG A 311 -4.03 -10.28 9.01
CA ARG A 311 -5.04 -11.26 9.43
C ARG A 311 -5.26 -11.24 10.94
N SER A 312 -4.16 -11.26 11.71
CA SER A 312 -4.21 -11.18 13.18
C SER A 312 -4.91 -9.91 13.67
N THR A 313 -4.63 -8.76 13.04
CA THR A 313 -5.30 -7.49 13.32
C THR A 313 -6.79 -7.55 13.05
N LEU A 314 -7.22 -8.17 11.95
CA LEU A 314 -8.64 -8.34 11.60
C LEU A 314 -9.36 -9.27 12.58
N GLU A 315 -8.75 -10.40 12.95
CA GLU A 315 -9.31 -11.36 13.91
C GLU A 315 -9.47 -10.74 15.30
N LEU A 316 -8.45 -10.05 15.80
CA LEU A 316 -8.51 -9.33 17.07
C LEU A 316 -9.57 -8.23 17.04
N ARG A 317 -9.66 -7.47 15.94
CA ARG A 317 -10.69 -6.44 15.76
C ARG A 317 -12.09 -7.05 15.79
N LEU A 318 -12.31 -8.16 15.09
CA LEU A 318 -13.59 -8.87 15.09
C LEU A 318 -13.95 -9.36 16.50
N GLU A 319 -13.00 -9.94 17.22
CA GLU A 319 -13.25 -10.43 18.59
C GLU A 319 -13.63 -9.30 19.55
N VAL A 320 -12.93 -8.16 19.46
CA VAL A 320 -13.24 -6.97 20.26
C VAL A 320 -14.62 -6.41 19.90
N LEU A 321 -14.92 -6.26 18.61
CA LEU A 321 -16.21 -5.72 18.16
C LEU A 321 -17.38 -6.65 18.51
N ASN A 322 -17.18 -7.96 18.43
CA ASN A 322 -18.19 -8.95 18.82
C ASN A 322 -18.44 -8.90 20.33
N ARG A 323 -17.38 -8.98 21.16
CA ARG A 323 -17.54 -8.96 22.64
C ARG A 323 -18.02 -7.64 23.20
N LYS A 324 -17.65 -6.52 22.59
CA LYS A 324 -18.00 -5.16 23.06
C LYS A 324 -19.13 -4.52 22.27
N SER A 325 -19.89 -5.29 21.48
CA SER A 325 -21.06 -4.76 20.78
C SER A 325 -22.13 -4.32 21.81
N GLN A 326 -22.41 -3.01 21.84
CA GLN A 326 -23.45 -2.39 22.68
C GLN A 326 -24.57 -1.88 21.77
N THR A 327 -25.11 -2.78 20.96
CA THR A 327 -26.16 -2.46 19.97
C THR A 327 -27.54 -2.79 20.54
N ASP A 328 -28.48 -1.88 20.35
CA ASP A 328 -29.87 -2.04 20.80
C ASP A 328 -30.73 -2.55 19.64
N PHE A 329 -31.10 -3.84 19.69
CA PHE A 329 -31.97 -4.46 18.70
C PHE A 329 -33.44 -4.01 18.81
N GLN A 330 -33.89 -3.56 19.99
CA GLN A 330 -35.27 -3.11 20.17
C GLN A 330 -35.56 -1.86 19.35
N LEU A 331 -34.56 -0.98 19.20
CA LEU A 331 -34.66 0.20 18.37
C LEU A 331 -34.88 -0.14 16.89
N LEU A 332 -34.20 -1.18 16.40
CA LEU A 332 -34.37 -1.66 15.01
C LEU A 332 -35.75 -2.25 14.78
N ASP A 333 -36.30 -2.99 15.76
CA ASP A 333 -37.65 -3.52 15.69
C ASP A 333 -38.69 -2.39 15.71
N LEU A 334 -38.50 -1.37 16.55
CA LEU A 334 -39.36 -0.17 16.58
C LEU A 334 -39.34 0.56 15.22
N TYR A 335 -38.17 0.73 14.61
CA TYR A 335 -38.07 1.33 13.28
C TYR A 335 -38.76 0.47 12.23
N LYS A 336 -38.57 -0.85 12.26
CA LYS A 336 -39.25 -1.78 11.34
C LYS A 336 -40.77 -1.67 11.47
N GLU A 337 -41.31 -1.60 12.69
CA GLU A 337 -42.76 -1.45 12.93
C GLU A 337 -43.32 -0.12 12.40
N SER A 338 -42.51 0.94 12.42
CA SER A 338 -42.90 2.25 11.89
C SER A 338 -42.89 2.34 10.36
N ILE A 339 -42.23 1.40 9.67
CA ILE A 339 -42.03 1.42 8.22
C ILE A 339 -43.01 0.47 7.52
N ASP A 340 -43.77 1.00 6.56
CA ASP A 340 -44.54 0.14 5.65
C ASP A 340 -43.59 -0.63 4.72
N GLY A 341 -43.73 -1.96 4.67
CA GLY A 341 -42.92 -2.85 3.84
C GLY A 341 -43.05 -2.62 2.32
N ARG A 342 -43.99 -1.77 1.88
CA ARG A 342 -44.10 -1.32 0.48
C ARG A 342 -43.10 -0.20 0.13
N GLN A 343 -42.58 0.52 1.14
CA GLN A 343 -41.67 1.64 0.94
C GLN A 343 -40.22 1.16 0.82
N SER A 344 -39.80 0.89 -0.41
CA SER A 344 -38.44 0.39 -0.73
C SER A 344 -37.31 1.29 -0.20
N LEU A 345 -37.51 2.62 -0.20
CA LEU A 345 -36.52 3.59 0.29
C LEU A 345 -36.24 3.43 1.79
N LEU A 346 -37.30 3.38 2.62
CA LEU A 346 -37.16 3.21 4.07
C LEU A 346 -36.66 1.81 4.44
N HIS A 347 -37.06 0.78 3.67
CA HIS A 347 -36.50 -0.56 3.80
C HIS A 347 -34.97 -0.53 3.60
N HIS A 348 -34.50 0.18 2.57
CA HIS A 348 -33.07 0.37 2.30
C HIS A 348 -32.37 1.14 3.43
N GLY A 349 -32.98 2.23 3.91
CA GLY A 349 -32.44 3.03 5.01
C GLY A 349 -32.28 2.22 6.29
N LEU A 350 -33.26 1.39 6.64
CA LEU A 350 -33.18 0.52 7.82
C LEU A 350 -32.11 -0.58 7.65
N LEU A 351 -32.00 -1.18 6.46
CA LEU A 351 -30.93 -2.16 6.18
C LEU A 351 -29.53 -1.53 6.27
N LEU A 352 -29.35 -0.31 5.75
CA LEU A 352 -28.09 0.43 5.87
C LEU A 352 -27.79 0.82 7.33
N ALA A 353 -28.80 1.27 8.09
CA ALA A 353 -28.65 1.58 9.50
C ALA A 353 -28.19 0.33 10.30
N HIS A 354 -28.86 -0.81 10.09
CA HIS A 354 -28.47 -2.08 10.67
C HIS A 354 -27.03 -2.48 10.27
N ALA A 355 -26.69 -2.38 8.99
CA ALA A 355 -25.36 -2.74 8.48
C ALA A 355 -24.25 -1.89 9.13
N LEU A 356 -24.49 -0.58 9.31
CA LEU A 356 -23.55 0.33 9.94
C LEU A 356 -23.43 0.08 11.45
N GLN A 357 -24.55 -0.16 12.13
CA GLN A 357 -24.58 -0.48 13.57
C GLN A 357 -23.86 -1.81 13.88
N GLN A 358 -23.93 -2.79 12.98
CA GLN A 358 -23.37 -4.13 13.17
C GLN A 358 -22.10 -4.40 12.34
N SER A 359 -21.45 -3.37 11.81
CA SER A 359 -20.28 -3.52 10.93
C SER A 359 -19.13 -4.24 11.64
N GLY A 360 -18.76 -5.42 11.14
CA GLY A 360 -17.70 -6.26 11.70
C GLY A 360 -18.00 -6.90 13.06
N SER A 361 -19.23 -6.83 13.56
CA SER A 361 -19.64 -7.54 14.80
C SER A 361 -19.89 -9.03 14.56
N GLY A 362 -20.20 -9.41 13.30
CA GLY A 362 -20.59 -10.76 12.93
C GLY A 362 -21.97 -11.19 13.43
N CYS A 363 -22.76 -10.27 14.01
CA CYS A 363 -24.10 -10.54 14.52
C CYS A 363 -25.17 -10.18 13.49
N ASP A 364 -25.70 -11.20 12.80
CA ASP A 364 -26.77 -11.07 11.80
C ASP A 364 -28.17 -11.39 12.36
N LEU A 365 -28.34 -11.33 13.70
CA LEU A 365 -29.55 -11.75 14.41
C LEU A 365 -30.81 -11.03 13.90
N PHE A 366 -30.74 -9.71 13.71
CA PHE A 366 -31.85 -8.92 13.20
C PHE A 366 -32.31 -9.40 11.81
N LEU A 367 -31.38 -9.76 10.93
CA LEU A 367 -31.72 -10.26 9.59
C LEU A 367 -32.39 -11.64 9.66
N ARG A 368 -31.90 -12.52 10.53
CA ARG A 368 -32.45 -13.87 10.73
C ARG A 368 -33.84 -13.85 11.36
N GLN A 369 -34.08 -12.97 12.32
CA GLN A 369 -35.39 -12.82 12.96
C GLN A 369 -36.43 -12.20 12.00
N ASN A 370 -35.99 -11.39 11.05
CA ASN A 370 -36.86 -10.62 10.15
C ASN A 370 -36.82 -11.11 8.68
N LEU A 371 -36.55 -12.38 8.43
CA LEU A 371 -36.44 -12.95 7.07
C LEU A 371 -37.67 -12.69 6.20
N ASP A 372 -38.88 -12.82 6.76
CA ASP A 372 -40.12 -12.59 5.99
C ASP A 372 -40.35 -11.12 5.63
N TRP A 373 -39.76 -10.20 6.39
CA TRP A 373 -39.74 -8.79 6.03
C TRP A 373 -38.72 -8.52 4.92
N ILE A 374 -37.52 -9.09 5.00
CA ILE A 374 -36.47 -8.98 3.97
C ILE A 374 -36.90 -9.61 2.64
N ARG A 375 -37.58 -10.75 2.68
CA ARG A 375 -38.06 -11.46 1.47
C ARG A 375 -39.02 -10.63 0.61
N ARG A 376 -39.72 -9.67 1.23
CA ARG A 376 -40.65 -8.75 0.54
C ARG A 376 -39.93 -7.69 -0.29
N ALA A 377 -38.64 -7.45 -0.06
CA ALA A 377 -37.83 -6.55 -0.88
C ALA A 377 -37.88 -6.97 -2.36
N VAL A 378 -37.75 -6.01 -3.28
CA VAL A 378 -37.76 -6.27 -4.73
C VAL A 378 -36.52 -5.65 -5.38
N SER A 379 -35.93 -6.34 -6.36
CA SER A 379 -34.80 -5.86 -7.16
C SER A 379 -33.61 -5.37 -6.28
N TRP A 380 -33.19 -4.12 -6.41
CA TRP A 380 -32.05 -3.50 -5.70
C TRP A 380 -32.15 -3.50 -4.16
N ALA A 381 -33.37 -3.58 -3.60
CA ALA A 381 -33.53 -3.75 -2.17
C ALA A 381 -33.09 -5.16 -1.72
N LYS A 382 -33.32 -6.21 -2.54
CA LYS A 382 -32.76 -7.55 -2.28
C LYS A 382 -31.24 -7.57 -2.42
N PHE A 383 -30.71 -6.87 -3.43
CA PHE A 383 -29.27 -6.70 -3.61
C PHE A 383 -28.62 -6.12 -2.36
N SER A 384 -29.20 -5.05 -1.81
CA SER A 384 -28.62 -4.38 -0.65
C SER A 384 -28.83 -5.15 0.64
N ALA A 385 -29.92 -5.92 0.75
CA ALA A 385 -30.12 -6.86 1.85
C ALA A 385 -29.02 -7.93 1.87
N THR A 386 -28.69 -8.56 0.74
CA THR A 386 -27.61 -9.57 0.70
C THR A 386 -26.22 -8.94 0.83
N ALA A 387 -26.00 -7.74 0.26
CA ALA A 387 -24.76 -7.00 0.45
C ALA A 387 -24.51 -6.59 1.92
N SER A 388 -25.57 -6.23 2.65
CA SER A 388 -25.48 -5.83 4.07
C SER A 388 -24.90 -6.94 4.96
N ILE A 389 -25.13 -8.21 4.62
CA ILE A 389 -24.52 -9.37 5.32
C ILE A 389 -22.99 -9.28 5.24
N GLY A 390 -22.44 -8.87 4.08
CA GLY A 390 -21.00 -8.66 3.91
C GLY A 390 -20.42 -7.57 4.82
N VAL A 391 -21.18 -6.50 5.08
CA VAL A 391 -20.79 -5.42 6.00
C VAL A 391 -20.79 -5.91 7.45
N VAL A 392 -21.83 -6.64 7.86
CA VAL A 392 -21.96 -7.21 9.21
C VAL A 392 -20.80 -8.16 9.51
N HIS A 393 -20.42 -8.97 8.53
CA HIS A 393 -19.33 -9.94 8.66
C HIS A 393 -17.96 -9.43 8.18
N ARG A 394 -17.78 -8.10 8.02
CA ARG A 394 -16.52 -7.51 7.53
C ARG A 394 -15.31 -8.03 8.31
N GLY A 395 -14.30 -8.52 7.61
CA GLY A 395 -13.07 -9.06 8.21
C GLY A 395 -13.16 -10.53 8.65
N ASN A 396 -14.32 -11.18 8.57
CA ASN A 396 -14.45 -12.62 8.87
C ASN A 396 -14.04 -13.51 7.67
N VAL A 397 -12.79 -13.36 7.24
CA VAL A 397 -12.23 -13.97 6.03
C VAL A 397 -12.35 -15.49 6.04
N GLY A 398 -12.15 -16.14 7.20
CA GLY A 398 -12.13 -17.61 7.31
C GLY A 398 -13.48 -18.30 7.13
N SER A 399 -14.59 -17.62 7.44
CA SER A 399 -15.95 -18.20 7.32
C SER A 399 -16.83 -17.51 6.28
N SER A 400 -16.27 -16.58 5.50
CA SER A 400 -16.99 -15.75 4.53
C SER A 400 -17.87 -16.55 3.55
N LEU A 401 -17.32 -17.64 2.99
CA LEU A 401 -18.02 -18.49 2.03
C LEU A 401 -19.11 -19.36 2.70
N LYS A 402 -18.97 -19.65 4.00
CA LYS A 402 -20.02 -20.37 4.75
C LYS A 402 -21.23 -19.46 5.00
N VAL A 403 -20.98 -18.19 5.30
CA VAL A 403 -22.03 -17.20 5.57
C VAL A 403 -22.77 -16.80 4.30
N LEU A 404 -22.04 -16.46 3.23
CA LEU A 404 -22.65 -15.97 1.98
C LEU A 404 -22.99 -17.09 0.99
N GLY A 405 -22.47 -18.30 1.19
CA GLY A 405 -22.68 -19.46 0.31
C GLY A 405 -24.12 -19.69 -0.14
N PRO A 406 -25.13 -19.66 0.75
CA PRO A 406 -26.53 -19.83 0.39
C PRO A 406 -27.09 -18.76 -0.56
N TYR A 407 -26.43 -17.61 -0.67
CA TYR A 407 -26.85 -16.47 -1.48
C TYR A 407 -26.01 -16.30 -2.76
N LEU A 408 -24.96 -17.09 -2.95
CA LEU A 408 -24.11 -17.05 -4.14
C LEU A 408 -24.76 -17.79 -5.32
N PRO A 409 -24.44 -17.41 -6.58
CA PRO A 409 -24.80 -18.19 -7.76
C PRO A 409 -24.36 -19.65 -7.62
N ALA A 410 -25.13 -20.60 -8.19
CA ALA A 410 -24.79 -22.03 -8.11
C ALA A 410 -23.37 -22.36 -8.64
N SER A 411 -22.91 -21.66 -9.69
CA SER A 411 -21.54 -21.80 -10.20
C SER A 411 -20.48 -21.31 -9.21
N ALA A 412 -20.74 -20.18 -8.54
CA ALA A 412 -19.88 -19.64 -7.49
C ALA A 412 -19.89 -20.50 -6.21
N ALA A 413 -21.05 -21.02 -5.82
CA ALA A 413 -21.20 -21.90 -4.66
C ALA A 413 -20.48 -23.24 -4.86
N ALA A 414 -20.52 -23.81 -6.07
CA ALA A 414 -19.77 -25.01 -6.43
C ALA A 414 -18.25 -24.80 -6.37
N ALA A 415 -17.76 -23.68 -6.93
CA ALA A 415 -16.35 -23.30 -6.84
C ALA A 415 -15.89 -23.04 -5.38
N ALA A 416 -16.77 -22.46 -4.55
CA ALA A 416 -16.51 -22.24 -3.13
C ALA A 416 -16.36 -23.56 -2.33
N ALA A 417 -17.09 -24.61 -2.71
CA ALA A 417 -17.10 -25.91 -2.04
C ALA A 417 -15.94 -26.84 -2.41
N GLY A 418 -15.03 -26.44 -3.32
CA GLY A 418 -13.85 -27.23 -3.70
C GLY A 418 -14.15 -28.39 -4.66
N GLY A 419 -15.32 -28.39 -5.31
CA GLY A 419 -15.65 -29.35 -6.35
C GLY A 419 -14.94 -29.00 -7.65
N ALA A 420 -13.94 -29.79 -8.04
CA ALA A 420 -13.57 -29.91 -9.44
C ALA A 420 -14.77 -30.45 -10.20
N ALA A 421 -15.33 -29.69 -11.14
CA ALA A 421 -16.35 -30.21 -12.03
C ALA A 421 -16.23 -29.58 -13.41
N GLY A 422 -15.71 -30.37 -14.35
CA GLY A 422 -15.96 -30.15 -15.75
C GLY A 422 -17.44 -30.30 -16.08
N GLY A 423 -17.87 -29.55 -17.10
CA GLY A 423 -18.91 -29.98 -18.02
C GLY A 423 -20.37 -29.63 -17.72
N SER A 424 -20.89 -28.77 -18.60
CA SER A 424 -22.29 -28.64 -19.04
C SER A 424 -23.24 -27.75 -18.23
N SER A 425 -23.48 -26.56 -18.78
CA SER A 425 -24.73 -25.83 -18.65
C SER A 425 -25.88 -26.65 -19.25
N SER A 426 -26.73 -27.20 -18.38
CA SER A 426 -28.12 -27.47 -18.73
C SER A 426 -29.02 -26.74 -17.75
N SER A 427 -29.76 -25.79 -18.30
CA SER A 427 -30.97 -25.25 -17.71
C SER A 427 -31.95 -26.40 -17.50
N SER A 428 -32.14 -26.80 -16.25
CA SER A 428 -33.37 -27.48 -15.84
C SER A 428 -33.82 -26.95 -14.50
N SER A 429 -34.93 -26.23 -14.57
CA SER A 429 -35.85 -26.03 -13.47
C SER A 429 -36.34 -27.40 -12.97
N SER A 430 -35.95 -27.81 -11.77
CA SER A 430 -36.88 -28.21 -10.70
C SER A 430 -36.20 -28.98 -9.56
N SER A 431 -36.56 -28.52 -8.36
CA SER A 431 -36.65 -29.23 -7.07
C SER A 431 -35.46 -30.07 -6.57
N ALA A 432 -34.66 -29.44 -5.72
CA ALA A 432 -34.20 -30.08 -4.48
C ALA A 432 -34.70 -29.23 -3.30
N ALA A 433 -35.79 -29.67 -2.69
CA ALA A 433 -36.34 -29.10 -1.46
C ALA A 433 -35.47 -29.52 -0.28
N GLY A 434 -34.76 -28.56 0.31
CA GLY A 434 -33.99 -28.73 1.54
C GLY A 434 -33.46 -27.38 2.02
N ALA A 435 -34.21 -26.75 2.93
CA ALA A 435 -33.81 -25.60 3.76
C ALA A 435 -32.99 -24.48 3.08
N GLY A 436 -33.61 -23.64 2.23
CA GLY A 436 -32.91 -22.48 1.65
C GLY A 436 -33.68 -21.61 0.65
N GLY A 437 -35.02 -21.66 0.64
CA GLY A 437 -35.87 -21.07 -0.41
C GLY A 437 -35.99 -19.53 -0.44
N ALA A 438 -34.93 -18.77 -0.18
CA ALA A 438 -34.96 -17.30 -0.20
C ALA A 438 -34.04 -16.64 -1.25
N ALA A 439 -33.18 -17.39 -1.95
CA ALA A 439 -32.01 -16.84 -2.65
C ALA A 439 -32.07 -16.76 -4.20
N GLY A 440 -33.21 -17.02 -4.83
CA GLY A 440 -33.26 -17.27 -6.29
C GLY A 440 -33.44 -16.04 -7.19
N GLY A 441 -32.59 -15.00 -7.12
CA GLY A 441 -32.67 -13.88 -8.07
C GLY A 441 -31.36 -13.13 -8.30
N ALA A 442 -31.12 -12.67 -9.53
CA ALA A 442 -29.87 -12.04 -9.97
C ALA A 442 -29.42 -10.85 -9.08
N ALA A 443 -30.37 -10.11 -8.50
CA ALA A 443 -30.08 -9.04 -7.55
C ALA A 443 -29.55 -9.57 -6.21
N ALA A 444 -30.13 -10.63 -5.66
CA ALA A 444 -29.66 -11.23 -4.41
C ALA A 444 -28.28 -11.87 -4.60
N GLU A 445 -28.09 -12.59 -5.71
CA GLU A 445 -26.81 -13.18 -6.13
C GLU A 445 -25.73 -12.10 -6.32
N GLY A 446 -26.04 -11.00 -7.03
CA GLY A 446 -25.14 -9.87 -7.21
C GLY A 446 -24.76 -9.20 -5.89
N GLY A 447 -25.74 -8.99 -5.00
CA GLY A 447 -25.48 -8.42 -3.68
C GLY A 447 -24.61 -9.32 -2.80
N ALA A 448 -24.72 -10.64 -2.94
CA ALA A 448 -23.85 -11.59 -2.25
C ALA A 448 -22.40 -11.52 -2.77
N LEU A 449 -22.19 -11.37 -4.09
CA LEU A 449 -20.86 -11.16 -4.67
C LEU A 449 -20.24 -9.83 -4.21
N TYR A 450 -21.03 -8.76 -4.16
CA TYR A 450 -20.57 -7.48 -3.62
C TYR A 450 -20.26 -7.56 -2.12
N GLY A 451 -21.13 -8.20 -1.34
CA GLY A 451 -20.92 -8.45 0.08
C GLY A 451 -19.67 -9.28 0.36
N LEU A 452 -19.34 -10.24 -0.51
CA LEU A 452 -18.10 -11.01 -0.42
C LEU A 452 -16.88 -10.11 -0.62
N GLY A 453 -16.93 -9.16 -1.56
CA GLY A 453 -15.87 -8.17 -1.74
C GLY A 453 -15.75 -7.19 -0.57
N LEU A 454 -16.86 -6.74 0.02
CA LEU A 454 -16.86 -5.91 1.23
C LEU A 454 -16.24 -6.62 2.43
N LEU A 455 -16.46 -7.93 2.54
CA LEU A 455 -15.91 -8.75 3.61
C LEU A 455 -14.40 -8.91 3.51
N HIS A 456 -13.89 -9.11 2.29
CA HIS A 456 -12.47 -9.30 1.96
C HIS A 456 -11.72 -8.00 1.62
N CYS A 457 -12.36 -6.84 1.79
CA CYS A 457 -11.75 -5.54 1.51
C CYS A 457 -10.51 -5.32 2.39
N GLY A 458 -9.34 -5.15 1.77
CA GLY A 458 -8.05 -5.00 2.44
C GLY A 458 -7.40 -6.32 2.91
N ALA A 459 -8.04 -7.47 2.67
CA ALA A 459 -7.47 -8.80 2.91
C ALA A 459 -7.72 -9.66 1.67
N CYS A 460 -6.89 -9.48 0.64
CA CYS A 460 -7.07 -10.14 -0.64
C CYS A 460 -7.01 -11.67 -0.48
N SER A 461 -8.15 -12.34 -0.72
CA SER A 461 -8.21 -13.79 -0.83
C SER A 461 -8.18 -14.18 -2.32
N PRO A 462 -7.16 -14.91 -2.78
CA PRO A 462 -7.04 -15.30 -4.19
C PRO A 462 -8.19 -16.21 -4.63
N LYS A 463 -8.73 -17.02 -3.71
CA LYS A 463 -9.90 -17.85 -3.97
C LYS A 463 -11.15 -17.00 -4.29
N VAL A 464 -11.37 -15.93 -3.53
CA VAL A 464 -12.50 -15.02 -3.73
C VAL A 464 -12.31 -14.16 -4.97
N ARG A 465 -11.10 -13.64 -5.19
CA ARG A 465 -10.70 -12.94 -6.42
C ARG A 465 -11.05 -13.78 -7.65
N LEU A 466 -10.61 -15.04 -7.68
CA LEU A 466 -10.87 -15.97 -8.77
C LEU A 466 -12.36 -16.19 -8.97
N LEU A 467 -13.11 -16.48 -7.90
CA LEU A 467 -14.55 -16.67 -7.98
C LEU A 467 -15.24 -15.47 -8.65
N LEU A 468 -14.93 -14.24 -8.22
CA LEU A 468 -15.50 -13.01 -8.78
C LEU A 468 -15.11 -12.82 -10.26
N LEU A 469 -13.83 -13.04 -10.58
CA LEU A 469 -13.30 -12.91 -11.92
C LEU A 469 -13.95 -13.93 -12.88
N THR A 470 -14.11 -15.17 -12.44
CA THR A 470 -14.83 -16.21 -13.16
C THR A 470 -16.30 -15.82 -13.41
N GLN A 471 -16.99 -15.22 -12.43
CA GLN A 471 -18.36 -14.73 -12.63
C GLN A 471 -18.43 -13.61 -13.70
N ILE A 472 -17.46 -12.70 -13.74
CA ILE A 472 -17.41 -11.63 -14.75
C ILE A 472 -17.15 -12.23 -16.15
N LYS A 473 -16.22 -13.19 -16.27
CA LYS A 473 -15.87 -13.82 -17.56
C LYS A 473 -16.96 -14.76 -18.10
N GLN A 474 -17.62 -15.52 -17.23
CA GLN A 474 -18.61 -16.55 -17.62
C GLN A 474 -20.02 -15.99 -17.87
N THR A 475 -20.37 -14.86 -17.27
CA THR A 475 -21.73 -14.32 -17.37
C THR A 475 -21.93 -13.66 -18.74
N ASN A 476 -22.79 -14.26 -19.57
CA ASN A 476 -23.17 -13.68 -20.86
C ASN A 476 -23.86 -12.31 -20.67
N LYS A 477 -23.39 -11.37 -21.49
CA LYS A 477 -23.66 -9.95 -21.48
C LYS A 477 -25.17 -9.69 -21.62
N THR A 478 -25.74 -8.84 -20.76
CA THR A 478 -27.08 -8.17 -20.81
C THR A 478 -28.24 -8.72 -19.94
N GLU A 479 -28.35 -10.00 -19.58
CA GLU A 479 -29.56 -10.47 -18.82
C GLU A 479 -29.42 -10.44 -17.29
N LYS A 480 -28.20 -10.48 -16.76
CA LYS A 480 -27.92 -10.44 -15.31
C LYS A 480 -27.12 -9.20 -14.89
N GLU A 481 -27.61 -8.02 -15.25
CA GLU A 481 -26.96 -6.74 -14.95
C GLU A 481 -26.63 -6.54 -13.44
N PRO A 482 -27.54 -6.86 -12.49
CA PRO A 482 -27.24 -6.75 -11.06
C PRO A 482 -26.15 -7.71 -10.58
N LEU A 483 -26.02 -8.87 -11.23
CA LEU A 483 -24.99 -9.86 -10.92
C LEU A 483 -23.61 -9.32 -11.32
N LEU A 484 -23.47 -8.84 -12.56
CA LEU A 484 -22.24 -8.25 -13.07
C LEU A 484 -21.83 -7.01 -12.27
N HIS A 485 -22.80 -6.17 -11.92
CA HIS A 485 -22.58 -5.00 -11.07
C HIS A 485 -21.95 -5.38 -9.72
N GLY A 486 -22.53 -6.36 -9.02
CA GLY A 486 -21.99 -6.81 -7.74
C GLY A 486 -20.65 -7.53 -7.85
N ALA A 487 -20.44 -8.31 -8.90
CA ALA A 487 -19.18 -9.00 -9.17
C ALA A 487 -18.04 -8.01 -9.44
N ALA A 488 -18.27 -6.99 -10.27
CA ALA A 488 -17.29 -5.98 -10.62
C ALA A 488 -16.89 -5.09 -9.44
N LEU A 489 -17.87 -4.60 -8.66
CA LEU A 489 -17.59 -3.87 -7.43
C LEU A 489 -16.86 -4.75 -6.41
N GLY A 490 -17.28 -6.01 -6.27
CA GLY A 490 -16.65 -6.97 -5.38
C GLY A 490 -15.18 -7.22 -5.77
N LEU A 491 -14.89 -7.40 -7.06
CA LEU A 491 -13.53 -7.62 -7.56
C LEU A 491 -12.63 -6.41 -7.29
N GLY A 492 -13.12 -5.20 -7.57
CA GLY A 492 -12.38 -3.96 -7.28
C GLY A 492 -12.06 -3.78 -5.79
N LEU A 493 -12.96 -4.18 -4.88
CA LEU A 493 -12.73 -4.13 -3.44
C LEU A 493 -11.71 -5.16 -2.95
N VAL A 494 -11.70 -6.36 -3.54
CA VAL A 494 -10.74 -7.43 -3.20
C VAL A 494 -9.35 -7.08 -3.72
N CYS A 495 -9.27 -6.54 -4.93
CA CYS A 495 -8.02 -6.13 -5.59
C CYS A 495 -7.65 -4.66 -5.32
N LEU A 496 -8.17 -4.05 -4.23
CA LEU A 496 -7.93 -2.65 -3.89
C LEU A 496 -6.42 -2.34 -3.85
N GLY A 497 -5.98 -1.39 -4.67
CA GLY A 497 -4.56 -0.98 -4.76
C GLY A 497 -3.60 -2.01 -5.34
N HIS A 498 -4.09 -3.12 -5.90
CA HIS A 498 -3.25 -4.14 -6.56
C HIS A 498 -3.13 -3.82 -8.06
N SER A 499 -2.38 -2.75 -8.39
CA SER A 499 -2.22 -2.28 -9.77
C SER A 499 -1.58 -3.28 -10.73
N ASP A 500 -0.82 -4.26 -10.19
CA ASP A 500 -0.10 -5.26 -10.97
C ASP A 500 -1.02 -6.37 -11.51
N ASP A 501 -2.28 -6.43 -11.07
CA ASP A 501 -3.24 -7.46 -11.46
C ASP A 501 -3.86 -7.17 -12.84
N THR A 502 -3.10 -7.51 -13.88
CA THR A 502 -3.48 -7.33 -15.29
C THR A 502 -4.75 -8.08 -15.65
N GLU A 503 -4.97 -9.27 -15.08
CA GLU A 503 -6.14 -10.09 -15.38
C GLU A 503 -7.45 -9.45 -14.88
N ALA A 504 -7.42 -8.90 -13.66
CA ALA A 504 -8.56 -8.17 -13.12
C ALA A 504 -8.78 -6.83 -13.86
N TYR A 505 -7.70 -6.13 -14.22
CA TYR A 505 -7.77 -4.93 -15.06
C TYR A 505 -8.45 -5.22 -16.41
N GLU A 506 -8.00 -6.23 -17.14
CA GLU A 506 -8.56 -6.59 -18.45
C GLU A 506 -10.03 -7.03 -18.36
N ALA A 507 -10.39 -7.78 -17.30
CA ALA A 507 -11.78 -8.20 -17.08
C ALA A 507 -12.71 -7.00 -16.84
N LEU A 508 -12.31 -6.06 -15.97
CA LEU A 508 -13.08 -4.84 -15.68
C LEU A 508 -13.10 -3.90 -16.88
N ARG A 509 -11.98 -3.74 -17.58
CA ARG A 509 -11.88 -2.96 -18.83
C ARG A 509 -12.83 -3.51 -19.90
N THR A 510 -12.85 -4.82 -20.10
CA THR A 510 -13.77 -5.48 -21.06
C THR A 510 -15.24 -5.26 -20.68
N LEU A 511 -15.54 -5.24 -19.38
CA LEU A 511 -16.88 -4.96 -18.88
C LEU A 511 -17.27 -3.50 -19.05
N LEU A 512 -16.33 -2.56 -18.88
CA LEU A 512 -16.54 -1.13 -19.13
C LEU A 512 -16.92 -0.88 -20.59
N PHE A 513 -16.16 -1.44 -21.53
CA PHE A 513 -16.43 -1.31 -22.97
C PHE A 513 -17.67 -2.06 -23.48
N LEU A 514 -18.39 -2.77 -22.60
CA LEU A 514 -19.70 -3.31 -22.92
C LEU A 514 -20.76 -2.21 -23.07
N ASP A 515 -20.50 -0.99 -22.55
CA ASP A 515 -21.38 0.17 -22.59
C ASP A 515 -22.77 -0.10 -21.97
N SER A 516 -22.82 -0.97 -20.94
CA SER A 516 -24.01 -1.14 -20.09
C SER A 516 -23.98 -0.08 -18.98
N ALA A 517 -25.08 0.66 -18.83
CA ALA A 517 -25.15 1.76 -17.87
C ALA A 517 -24.86 1.35 -16.41
N VAL A 518 -25.33 0.19 -15.94
CA VAL A 518 -25.14 -0.24 -14.53
C VAL A 518 -23.87 -1.09 -14.35
N ALA A 519 -23.57 -1.98 -15.29
CA ALA A 519 -22.36 -2.79 -15.20
C ALA A 519 -21.09 -1.96 -15.50
N GLY A 520 -21.16 -1.03 -16.45
CA GLY A 520 -20.09 -0.09 -16.78
C GLY A 520 -19.78 0.88 -15.64
N GLU A 521 -20.80 1.34 -14.91
CA GLU A 521 -20.62 2.12 -13.68
C GLU A 521 -19.78 1.31 -12.66
N ALA A 522 -20.19 0.09 -12.36
CA ALA A 522 -19.45 -0.79 -11.44
C ALA A 522 -18.04 -1.11 -11.92
N ALA A 523 -17.85 -1.30 -13.24
CA ALA A 523 -16.55 -1.55 -13.83
C ALA A 523 -15.61 -0.35 -13.68
N ALA A 524 -16.11 0.87 -13.91
CA ALA A 524 -15.34 2.10 -13.71
C ALA A 524 -14.93 2.26 -12.24
N TRP A 525 -15.86 2.08 -11.30
CA TRP A 525 -15.55 2.05 -9.87
C TRP A 525 -14.50 1.00 -9.53
N GLY A 526 -14.66 -0.22 -10.04
CA GLY A 526 -13.74 -1.33 -9.82
C GLY A 526 -12.32 -1.04 -10.34
N LEU A 527 -12.20 -0.43 -11.54
CA LEU A 527 -10.92 -0.01 -12.11
C LEU A 527 -10.24 1.04 -11.25
N GLY A 528 -10.99 2.05 -10.80
CA GLY A 528 -10.45 3.09 -9.91
C GLY A 528 -9.95 2.54 -8.59
N LEU A 529 -10.67 1.58 -7.99
CA LEU A 529 -10.24 0.91 -6.76
C LEU A 529 -9.01 0.01 -6.97
N LEU A 530 -8.95 -0.72 -8.08
CA LEU A 530 -7.80 -1.57 -8.43
C LEU A 530 -6.54 -0.72 -8.64
N LEU A 531 -6.66 0.41 -9.33
CA LEU A 531 -5.57 1.33 -9.68
C LEU A 531 -5.35 2.45 -8.66
N LEU A 532 -5.94 2.36 -7.46
CA LEU A 532 -5.87 3.38 -6.41
C LEU A 532 -4.42 3.79 -6.12
N GLY A 533 -4.11 5.07 -6.28
CA GLY A 533 -2.78 5.64 -6.01
C GLY A 533 -1.65 5.20 -6.96
N SER A 534 -1.96 4.43 -8.01
CA SER A 534 -0.95 3.96 -8.97
C SER A 534 -0.35 5.08 -9.83
N GLY A 535 -1.12 6.15 -10.11
CA GLY A 535 -0.70 7.20 -11.04
C GLY A 535 -0.51 6.71 -12.49
N CYS A 536 -1.16 5.60 -12.89
CA CYS A 536 -0.99 5.06 -14.24
C CYS A 536 -1.61 5.98 -15.31
N CYS A 537 -0.77 6.80 -15.96
CA CYS A 537 -1.20 7.76 -16.98
C CYS A 537 -1.93 7.11 -18.17
N SER A 538 -1.54 5.90 -18.59
CA SER A 538 -2.17 5.21 -19.72
C SER A 538 -3.62 4.82 -19.41
N ALA A 539 -3.85 4.20 -18.25
CA ALA A 539 -5.20 3.79 -17.85
C ALA A 539 -6.10 5.01 -17.58
N ALA A 540 -5.53 6.08 -16.98
CA ALA A 540 -6.23 7.33 -16.77
C ALA A 540 -6.62 8.01 -18.10
N ALA A 541 -5.71 8.05 -19.09
CA ALA A 541 -6.00 8.63 -20.40
C ALA A 541 -7.09 7.85 -21.15
N GLU A 542 -7.04 6.52 -21.12
CA GLU A 542 -8.07 5.65 -21.72
C GLU A 542 -9.44 5.87 -21.05
N LEU A 543 -9.48 5.90 -19.71
CA LEU A 543 -10.70 6.12 -18.95
C LEU A 543 -11.29 7.51 -19.19
N LEU A 544 -10.45 8.54 -19.28
CA LEU A 544 -10.86 9.92 -19.59
C LEU A 544 -11.42 10.03 -21.02
N ALA A 545 -10.78 9.39 -21.99
CA ALA A 545 -11.27 9.36 -23.37
C ALA A 545 -12.65 8.71 -23.44
N TYR A 546 -12.80 7.53 -22.82
CA TYR A 546 -14.07 6.82 -22.79
C TYR A 546 -15.17 7.60 -22.05
N ALA A 547 -14.84 8.28 -20.96
CA ALA A 547 -15.79 9.12 -20.22
C ALA A 547 -16.35 10.29 -21.05
N LYS A 548 -15.62 10.78 -22.05
CA LYS A 548 -16.08 11.84 -22.98
C LYS A 548 -16.96 11.30 -24.10
N GLU A 549 -16.79 10.04 -24.47
CA GLU A 549 -17.50 9.40 -25.59
C GLU A 549 -18.82 8.75 -25.17
N THR A 550 -18.88 8.17 -23.96
CA THR A 550 -20.07 7.48 -23.47
C THR A 550 -21.27 8.42 -23.32
N GLN A 551 -22.45 7.94 -23.71
CA GLN A 551 -23.72 8.65 -23.52
C GLN A 551 -24.34 8.38 -22.15
N HIS A 552 -23.77 7.47 -21.37
CA HIS A 552 -24.29 7.07 -20.06
C HIS A 552 -23.69 7.92 -18.93
N GLU A 553 -24.51 8.83 -18.37
CA GLU A 553 -24.11 9.70 -17.25
C GLU A 553 -23.56 8.91 -16.04
N LYS A 554 -24.09 7.71 -15.77
CA LYS A 554 -23.62 6.83 -14.70
C LYS A 554 -22.15 6.43 -14.88
N ILE A 555 -21.77 6.05 -16.10
CA ILE A 555 -20.40 5.67 -16.43
C ILE A 555 -19.50 6.90 -16.35
N GLY A 556 -19.92 8.04 -16.92
CA GLY A 556 -19.15 9.29 -16.87
C GLY A 556 -18.84 9.75 -15.44
N ARG A 557 -19.82 9.67 -14.53
CA ARG A 557 -19.62 10.01 -13.10
C ARG A 557 -18.69 9.02 -12.39
N ALA A 558 -18.85 7.73 -12.63
CA ALA A 558 -18.00 6.71 -12.03
C ALA A 558 -16.56 6.79 -12.55
N ALA A 559 -16.37 7.05 -13.85
CA ALA A 559 -15.07 7.28 -14.45
C ALA A 559 -14.37 8.51 -13.86
N ALA A 560 -15.10 9.61 -13.63
CA ALA A 560 -14.55 10.80 -12.99
C ALA A 560 -14.01 10.51 -11.57
N LEU A 561 -14.74 9.72 -10.77
CA LEU A 561 -14.29 9.33 -9.43
C LEU A 561 -13.17 8.29 -9.47
N ALA A 562 -13.20 7.38 -10.43
CA ALA A 562 -12.11 6.43 -10.65
C ALA A 562 -10.80 7.13 -11.05
N LEU A 563 -10.85 8.19 -11.87
CA LEU A 563 -9.69 9.05 -12.13
C LEU A 563 -9.16 9.67 -10.83
N ALA A 564 -10.04 10.20 -9.98
CA ALA A 564 -9.64 10.75 -8.68
C ALA A 564 -8.97 9.69 -7.77
N PHE A 565 -9.42 8.43 -7.83
CA PHE A 565 -8.76 7.33 -7.10
C PHE A 565 -7.36 7.01 -7.66
N ILE A 566 -7.19 6.99 -8.99
CA ILE A 566 -5.90 6.71 -9.62
C ILE A 566 -4.82 7.70 -9.15
N TYR A 567 -5.17 8.98 -8.98
CA TYR A 567 -4.29 10.05 -8.53
C TYR A 567 -4.29 10.30 -7.01
N PHE A 568 -4.74 9.33 -6.21
CA PHE A 568 -4.69 9.46 -4.75
C PHE A 568 -3.24 9.62 -4.24
N GLN A 569 -2.99 10.66 -3.43
CA GLN A 569 -1.66 11.04 -2.88
C GLN A 569 -0.57 11.35 -3.92
N LYS A 570 -0.97 11.67 -5.16
CA LYS A 570 -0.10 12.22 -6.19
C LYS A 570 -0.30 13.74 -6.25
N GLU A 571 0.54 14.48 -5.53
CA GLU A 571 0.44 15.95 -5.45
C GLU A 571 1.01 16.65 -6.69
N GLU A 572 2.00 16.04 -7.35
CA GLU A 572 2.72 16.59 -8.49
C GLU A 572 2.29 15.99 -9.85
N GLU A 573 1.61 14.83 -9.84
CA GLU A 573 1.05 14.14 -11.02
C GLU A 573 -0.46 14.34 -11.06
#